data_AF-A0A660RXM3-F1
#
_entry.id   AF-A0A660RXM3-F1
#
_cell.length_a   1.000
_cell.length_b   1.000
_cell.length_c   1.000
_cell.angle_alpha   90.00
_cell.angle_beta   90.00
_cell.angle_gamma   90.00
#
_symmetry.space_group_name_H-M   'P 1'
#
loop_
_entity.id
_entity.type
_entity.pdbx_description
1 polymer ?
#
loop_
_entity_poly.entity_id
_entity_poly.type
_entity_poly.pdbx_seq_one_letter_code
_entity_poly.pdbx_strand_id
1 'polypeptide(L)' 'MIELAVFEDPVKKQPLKLAMFKIDEIHLPPFQRDISQGLKKHLEMAIEKLG' A
#
# COMPACT_ATOMS: atom_id res chain seq x y z
N MET A 1 11.83 -1.71 -6.20
CA MET A 1 11.01 -2.83 -5.71
C MET A 1 11.88 -3.90 -5.02
N ILE A 2 11.51 -4.31 -3.80
CA ILE A 2 12.04 -5.48 -3.09
C ILE A 2 10.89 -6.45 -2.82
N GLU A 3 11.02 -7.72 -3.20
CA GLU A 3 10.02 -8.76 -2.93
C GLU A 3 10.18 -9.31 -1.51
N LEU A 4 9.09 -9.37 -0.74
CA LEU A 4 9.10 -9.79 0.67
C LEU A 4 8.51 -11.18 0.86
N ALA A 5 7.44 -11.53 0.14
CA ALA A 5 6.82 -12.84 0.21
C ALA A 5 6.03 -13.14 -1.06
N VAL A 6 5.94 -14.43 -1.41
CA VAL A 6 5.02 -14.94 -2.43
C VAL A 6 4.00 -15.84 -1.75
N PHE A 7 2.73 -15.67 -2.08
CA PHE A 7 1.64 -16.48 -1.55
C PHE A 7 0.59 -16.73 -2.62
N GLU A 8 -0.23 -17.75 -2.40
CA GLU A 8 -1.34 -18.07 -3.30
C GLU A 8 -2.59 -17.30 -2.87
N ASP A 9 -3.23 -16.60 -3.81
CA ASP A 9 -4.53 -15.97 -3.57
C ASP A 9 -5.56 -17.06 -3.18
N PRO A 10 -6.18 -16.98 -1.98
CA PRO A 10 -7.06 -18.03 -1.50
C PRO A 10 -8.34 -18.18 -2.35
N VAL A 11 -8.74 -17.13 -3.07
CA VAL A 11 -9.95 -17.08 -3.89
C VAL A 11 -9.62 -17.39 -5.35
N LYS A 12 -8.62 -16.71 -5.91
CA LYS A 12 -8.30 -16.79 -7.35
C LYS A 12 -7.25 -17.83 -7.70
N LYS A 13 -6.58 -18.44 -6.71
CA LYS A 13 -5.53 -19.46 -6.91
C LYS A 13 -4.38 -18.99 -7.81
N GLN A 14 -4.10 -17.69 -7.77
CA GLN A 14 -3.02 -17.06 -8.53
C GLN A 14 -1.87 -16.66 -7.58
N PRO A 15 -0.60 -16.69 -8.02
CA PRO A 15 0.50 -16.22 -7.21
C PRO A 15 0.42 -14.70 -7.02
N LEU A 16 0.45 -14.26 -5.77
CA LEU A 16 0.54 -12.88 -5.34
C LEU A 16 1.87 -12.64 -4.63
N LYS A 17 2.33 -11.40 -4.69
CA LYS A 17 3.59 -10.96 -4.07
C LYS A 17 3.35 -9.80 -3.14
N LEU A 18 3.85 -9.90 -1.92
CA LEU A 18 4.05 -8.74 -1.06
C LEU A 18 5.40 -8.15 -1.44
N ALA A 19 5.42 -6.87 -1.83
CA ALA A 19 6.64 -6.18 -2.23
C ALA A 19 6.68 -4.76 -1.67
N MET A 20 7.89 -4.31 -1.35
CA MET A 20 8.18 -2.94 -0.92
C MET A 20 8.62 -2.12 -2.13
N PHE A 21 7.96 -0.98 -2.33
CA PHE A 21 8.24 -0.03 -3.39
C PHE A 21 8.78 1.26 -2.80
N LYS A 22 9.60 1.96 -3.57
CA LYS A 22 9.83 3.37 -3.29
C LYS A 22 8.62 4.17 -3.80
N ILE A 23 8.30 5.29 -3.15
CA ILE A 23 7.10 6.08 -3.48
C ILE A 23 7.14 6.58 -4.94
N ASP A 24 8.32 6.92 -5.45
CA ASP A 24 8.56 7.34 -6.84
C ASP A 24 8.30 6.24 -7.88
N GLU A 25 8.29 4.97 -7.47
CA GLU A 25 7.91 3.85 -8.34
C GLU A 25 6.38 3.73 -8.51
N ILE A 26 5.59 4.44 -7.69
CA ILE A 26 4.12 4.36 -7.70
C ILE A 26 3.55 5.40 -8.67
N HIS A 27 2.89 4.91 -9.73
CA HIS A 27 2.10 5.77 -10.60
C HIS A 27 0.86 6.28 -9.86
N LEU A 28 0.74 7.60 -9.72
CA LEU A 28 -0.45 8.21 -9.14
C LEU A 28 -1.63 8.01 -10.09
N PRO A 29 -2.74 7.40 -9.64
CA PRO A 29 -3.89 7.19 -10.49
C PRO A 29 -4.48 8.55 -10.91
N PRO A 30 -5.08 8.63 -12.12
CA PRO A 30 -5.66 9.88 -12.64
C PRO A 30 -6.86 10.37 -11.83
N PHE A 31 -7.41 9.51 -10.96
CA PHE A 31 -8.50 9.83 -10.05
C PHE A 31 -8.23 9.18 -8.69
N GLN A 32 -8.35 9.97 -7.63
CA GLN A 32 -8.30 9.50 -6.25
C GLN A 32 -9.51 10.05 -5.51
N ARG A 33 -10.19 9.22 -4.71
CA ARG A 33 -11.26 9.70 -3.86
C ARG A 33 -10.67 10.65 -2.82
N ASP A 34 -11.33 11.78 -2.59
CA ASP A 34 -10.96 12.67 -1.51
C ASP A 34 -11.01 11.93 -0.16
N ILE A 35 -9.93 12.04 0.59
CA ILE A 35 -9.81 11.49 1.95
C ILE A 35 -10.01 12.65 2.91
N SER A 36 -10.77 12.44 3.99
CA SER A 36 -10.96 13.48 5.01
C SER A 36 -9.63 13.87 5.65
N GLN A 37 -9.45 15.17 5.93
CA GLN A 37 -8.21 15.67 6.54
C GLN A 37 -7.93 15.05 7.91
N GLY A 38 -8.97 14.71 8.68
CA GLY A 38 -8.82 14.01 9.95
C GLY A 38 -8.25 12.60 9.78
N LEU A 39 -8.75 11.84 8.79
CA LEU A 39 -8.25 10.49 8.50
C LEU A 39 -6.79 10.54 8.04
N LYS A 40 -6.42 11.51 7.22
CA LYS A 40 -5.03 11.71 6.78
C LYS A 40 -4.09 11.87 7.98
N LYS A 41 -4.41 12.77 8.92
CA LYS A 41 -3.60 12.99 10.13
C LYS A 41 -3.45 11.74 10.99
N HIS A 42 -4.54 10.99 11.19
CA HIS A 42 -4.47 9.76 11.98
C HIS A 42 -3.60 8.69 11.32
N LEU A 43 -3.66 8.56 9.98
CA LEU A 43 -2.81 7.64 9.24
C LEU A 43 -1.33 8.05 9.32
N GLU A 44 -1.02 9.33 9.15
CA GLU A 44 0.35 9.86 9.32
C GLU A 44 0.90 9.52 10.72
N MET A 45 0.12 9.78 11.78
CA MET A 45 0.52 9.46 13.15
C MET A 45 0.71 7.95 13.39
N ALA A 46 -0.11 7.10 12.76
CA ALA A 46 0.00 5.65 12.91
C ALA A 46 1.28 5.12 12.24
N ILE A 47 1.55 5.58 11.02
CA ILE A 47 2.75 5.24 10.26
C ILE A 47 4.01 5.70 11.01
N GLU A 48 4.02 6.92 11.54
CA GLU A 48 5.18 7.41 12.32
C GLU A 48 5.46 6.58 13.58
N LYS A 49 4.41 6.06 14.23
CA LYS A 49 4.55 5.30 15.49
C LYS A 49 4.86 3.83 15.29
N LEU A 50 4.30 3.20 14.26
CA LEU A 50 4.32 1.75 14.10
C LEU A 50 5.17 1.28 12.92
N GLY A 51 5.55 2.20 12.02
CA GLY A 51 6.03 1.86 10.68
C GLY A 51 4.89 1.41 9.77
#